data_AF-E1L948-F1
#
_entry.id   AF-E1L948-F1
#
_cell.length_a   1.000
_cell.length_b   1.000
_cell.length_c   1.000
_cell.angle_alpha   90.00
_cell.angle_beta   90.00
_cell.angle_gamma   90.00
#
_symmetry.space_group_name_H-M   'P 1'
#
loop_
_entity.id
_entity.type
_entity.pdbx_description
1 polymer ?
#
loop_
_entity_poly.entity_id
_entity_poly.type
_entity_poly.pdbx_seq_one_letter_code
_entity_poly.pdbx_strand_id
1 'polypeptide(L)'
;MKKSLELLLFKPISSGATYLIKNETIKSALTLFCIGWITVRGLYLINGIHVKAWQSIHISYLDTFVGFNLSSYLIDFNYRLFLSILIAFICWIVMRIWVKVDFLKVFMVTLVISALNFFVTIPNILVFNLVKKISIDSLFWGKTIYDFVHFLVGLFEIYVYFLFTVLLYRLTNLNKWGIAIFLSLLLVGISIIFEPLEAFFS
;
A
#
# COMPACT_ATOMS: atom_id res chain seq x y z
N MET A 1 -13.60 0.18 -13.25
CA MET A 1 -12.41 0.65 -12.51
C MET A 1 -12.13 2.14 -12.56
N LYS A 2 -11.85 2.78 -13.72
CA LYS A 2 -11.47 4.22 -13.78
C LYS A 2 -12.43 5.14 -13.00
N LYS A 3 -13.72 5.09 -13.32
CA LYS A 3 -14.78 5.87 -12.64
C LYS A 3 -14.88 5.57 -11.13
N SER A 4 -14.69 4.31 -10.74
CA SER A 4 -14.74 3.89 -9.33
C SER A 4 -13.57 4.47 -8.54
N LEU A 5 -12.38 4.50 -9.13
CA LEU A 5 -11.17 5.07 -8.53
C LEU A 5 -11.26 6.59 -8.43
N GLU A 6 -11.71 7.28 -9.47
CA GLU A 6 -11.95 8.73 -9.44
C GLU A 6 -12.93 9.10 -8.32
N LEU A 7 -14.05 8.38 -8.22
CA LEU A 7 -15.02 8.63 -7.16
C LEU A 7 -14.47 8.30 -5.77
N LEU A 8 -13.65 7.25 -5.63
CA LEU A 8 -13.00 6.92 -4.36
C LEU A 8 -12.01 8.01 -3.94
N LEU A 9 -11.21 8.53 -4.87
CA LEU A 9 -10.19 9.53 -4.58
C LEU A 9 -10.76 10.91 -4.27
N PHE A 10 -11.84 11.32 -4.96
CA PHE A 10 -12.39 12.67 -4.80
C PHE A 10 -13.66 12.74 -3.95
N LYS A 11 -14.40 11.63 -3.82
CA LYS A 11 -15.67 11.56 -3.09
C LYS A 11 -15.80 10.24 -2.29
N PRO A 12 -14.83 9.90 -1.44
CA PRO A 12 -14.78 8.60 -0.77
C PRO A 12 -16.00 8.34 0.11
N ILE A 13 -16.46 9.37 0.82
CA ILE A 13 -17.53 9.27 1.82
C ILE A 13 -18.92 9.25 1.18
N SER A 14 -19.16 10.02 0.11
CA SER A 14 -20.51 10.23 -0.42
C SER A 14 -20.99 9.15 -1.40
N SER A 15 -20.15 8.72 -2.35
CA SER A 15 -20.57 7.79 -3.41
C SER A 15 -19.47 6.85 -3.89
N GLY A 16 -18.20 7.19 -3.71
CA GLY A 16 -17.07 6.40 -4.22
C GLY A 16 -16.99 5.00 -3.63
N ALA A 17 -17.00 4.90 -2.30
CA ALA A 17 -16.94 3.60 -1.62
C ALA A 17 -18.13 2.69 -1.96
N THR A 18 -19.36 3.23 -1.96
CA THR A 18 -20.56 2.46 -2.29
C THR A 18 -20.59 2.02 -3.75
N TYR A 19 -20.14 2.86 -4.68
CA TYR A 19 -20.04 2.51 -6.10
C TYR A 19 -19.01 1.40 -6.33
N LEU A 20 -17.85 1.50 -5.67
CA LEU A 20 -16.79 0.51 -5.76
C LEU A 20 -17.25 -0.86 -5.25
N ILE A 21 -17.86 -0.90 -4.06
CA ILE A 21 -18.34 -2.16 -3.45
C ILE A 21 -19.42 -2.83 -4.31
N LYS A 22 -20.27 -2.05 -5.00
CA LYS A 22 -21.36 -2.58 -5.81
C LYS A 22 -20.92 -3.05 -7.20
N ASN A 23 -19.97 -2.35 -7.81
CA ASN A 23 -19.69 -2.48 -9.25
C ASN A 23 -18.33 -3.09 -9.58
N GLU A 24 -17.39 -3.15 -8.63
CA GLU A 24 -16.11 -3.79 -8.85
C GLU A 24 -16.15 -5.30 -8.60
N THR A 25 -15.23 -5.99 -9.25
CA THR A 25 -15.08 -7.44 -9.18
C THR A 25 -13.68 -7.78 -8.68
N ILE A 26 -13.49 -8.99 -8.17
CA ILE A 26 -12.15 -9.46 -7.79
C ILE A 26 -11.20 -9.45 -9.00
N LYS A 27 -11.70 -9.81 -10.19
CA LYS A 27 -10.89 -9.79 -11.42
C LYS A 27 -10.39 -8.38 -11.74
N SER A 28 -11.25 -7.37 -11.63
CA SER A 28 -10.82 -5.98 -11.83
C SER A 28 -9.85 -5.53 -10.76
N ALA A 29 -10.12 -5.80 -9.47
CA ALA A 29 -9.19 -5.46 -8.38
C ALA A 29 -7.81 -6.12 -8.53
N LEU A 30 -7.75 -7.40 -8.92
CA LEU A 30 -6.51 -8.11 -9.20
C LEU A 30 -5.77 -7.50 -10.39
N THR A 31 -6.50 -7.10 -11.43
CA THR A 31 -5.92 -6.40 -12.59
C THR A 31 -5.29 -5.08 -12.17
N LEU A 32 -5.95 -4.30 -11.30
CA LEU A 32 -5.40 -3.06 -10.77
C LEU A 32 -4.13 -3.30 -9.97
N PHE A 33 -4.13 -4.32 -9.11
CA PHE A 33 -2.98 -4.73 -8.32
C PHE A 33 -1.79 -5.07 -9.22
N CYS A 34 -2.00 -5.88 -10.26
CA CYS A 34 -0.96 -6.23 -11.22
C CYS A 34 -0.43 -5.00 -11.97
N ILE A 35 -1.31 -4.11 -12.42
CA ILE A 35 -0.91 -2.87 -13.10
C ILE A 35 -0.07 -2.00 -12.17
N GLY A 36 -0.54 -1.75 -10.94
CA GLY A 36 0.18 -0.94 -9.95
C GLY A 36 1.56 -1.52 -9.65
N TRP A 37 1.64 -2.84 -9.45
CA TRP A 37 2.91 -3.53 -9.23
C TRP A 37 3.86 -3.39 -10.43
N ILE A 38 3.39 -3.69 -11.66
CA ILE A 38 4.20 -3.57 -12.88
C ILE A 38 4.68 -2.13 -13.07
N THR A 39 3.82 -1.13 -12.88
CA THR A 39 4.18 0.29 -13.04
C THR A 39 5.29 0.68 -12.07
N VAL A 40 5.13 0.39 -10.79
CA VAL A 40 6.12 0.77 -9.77
C VAL A 40 7.44 0.03 -9.96
N ARG A 41 7.39 -1.28 -10.25
CA ARG A 41 8.60 -2.08 -10.47
C ARG A 41 9.28 -1.79 -11.80
N GLY A 42 8.53 -1.41 -12.82
CA GLY A 42 9.08 -0.84 -14.05
C GLY A 42 9.83 0.47 -13.78
N LEU A 43 9.25 1.36 -12.96
CA LEU A 43 9.92 2.60 -12.55
C LEU A 43 11.19 2.35 -11.72
N TYR A 44 11.21 1.32 -10.90
CA TYR A 44 12.42 0.90 -10.18
C TYR A 44 13.53 0.56 -11.17
N LEU A 45 13.25 -0.30 -12.15
CA LEU A 45 14.20 -0.71 -13.18
C LEU A 45 14.76 0.49 -13.96
N ILE A 46 13.89 1.40 -14.40
CA ILE A 46 14.29 2.60 -15.16
C ILE A 46 15.20 3.50 -14.32
N ASN A 47 14.95 3.59 -13.00
CA ASN A 47 15.75 4.42 -12.11
C ASN A 47 16.96 3.70 -11.49
N GLY A 48 17.26 2.47 -11.92
CA GLY A 48 18.38 1.68 -11.39
C GLY A 48 18.17 1.23 -9.93
N ILE A 49 16.94 1.24 -9.45
CA ILE A 49 16.55 0.72 -8.13
C ILE A 49 16.24 -0.76 -8.30
N HIS A 50 16.83 -1.61 -7.46
CA HIS A 50 16.64 -3.06 -7.54
C HIS A 50 15.88 -3.59 -6.34
N VAL A 51 14.95 -4.52 -6.59
CA VAL A 51 14.21 -5.22 -5.55
C VAL A 51 15.13 -6.28 -4.92
N LYS A 52 15.51 -6.08 -3.65
CA LYS A 52 16.20 -7.10 -2.86
C LYS A 52 15.21 -8.19 -2.47
N ALA A 53 15.63 -9.45 -2.58
CA ALA A 53 14.75 -10.61 -2.39
C ALA A 53 14.16 -10.78 -0.97
N TRP A 54 14.70 -10.08 0.04
CA TRP A 54 14.43 -10.34 1.47
C TRP A 54 14.32 -9.10 2.37
N GLN A 55 14.41 -7.88 1.84
CA GLN A 55 14.30 -6.66 2.66
C GLN A 55 13.05 -5.87 2.28
N SER A 56 12.35 -5.35 3.30
CA SER A 56 11.47 -4.20 3.11
C SER A 56 12.27 -3.18 2.31
N ILE A 57 11.66 -2.64 1.24
CA ILE A 57 12.36 -1.69 0.37
C ILE A 57 12.45 -0.37 1.13
N HIS A 58 13.34 -0.31 2.13
CA HIS A 58 13.91 0.93 2.60
C HIS A 58 14.93 1.32 1.54
N ILE A 59 14.53 2.29 0.71
CA ILE A 59 15.43 2.89 -0.27
C ILE A 59 16.42 3.75 0.52
N SER A 60 17.52 3.15 0.95
CA SER A 60 18.66 3.93 1.43
C SER A 60 19.36 4.53 0.22
N TYR A 61 19.63 5.84 0.24
CA TYR A 61 20.37 6.54 -0.82
C TYR A 61 21.81 6.02 -1.01
N LEU A 62 22.29 5.16 -0.10
CA LEU A 62 23.61 4.54 -0.09
C LEU A 62 23.62 3.09 -0.58
N ASP A 63 22.47 2.50 -0.93
CA ASP A 63 22.43 1.08 -1.29
C ASP A 63 23.23 0.78 -2.57
N THR A 64 24.18 -0.15 -2.45
CA THR A 64 25.03 -0.65 -3.52
C THR A 64 24.26 -1.61 -4.45
N PHE A 65 24.53 -1.46 -5.75
CA PHE A 65 23.82 -2.13 -6.84
C PHE A 65 23.96 -3.66 -6.80
N VAL A 66 22.83 -4.37 -6.72
CA VAL A 66 22.73 -5.80 -7.06
C VAL A 66 21.99 -5.89 -8.40
N GLY A 67 22.58 -6.53 -9.40
CA GLY A 67 22.04 -6.59 -10.77
C GLY A 67 20.61 -7.11 -10.89
N PHE A 68 20.00 -6.92 -12.07
CA PHE A 68 18.64 -7.37 -12.34
C PHE A 68 18.48 -8.89 -12.16
N ASN A 69 17.52 -9.28 -11.33
CA ASN A 69 17.15 -10.68 -11.13
C ASN A 69 15.63 -10.85 -11.16
N LEU A 70 15.10 -11.47 -12.22
CA LEU A 70 13.67 -11.72 -12.40
C LEU A 70 13.05 -12.50 -11.24
N SER A 71 13.79 -13.43 -10.63
CA SER A 71 13.30 -14.21 -9.50
C SER A 71 12.99 -13.35 -8.28
N SER A 72 13.78 -12.31 -8.01
CA SER A 72 13.54 -11.37 -6.91
C SER A 72 12.25 -10.56 -7.10
N TYR A 73 11.94 -10.18 -8.33
CA TYR A 73 10.67 -9.51 -8.67
C TYR A 73 9.48 -10.47 -8.53
N LEU A 74 9.60 -11.73 -8.97
CA LEU A 74 8.55 -12.73 -8.77
C LEU A 74 8.29 -13.00 -7.28
N ILE A 75 9.34 -13.06 -6.47
CA ILE A 75 9.21 -13.21 -5.01
C ILE A 75 8.49 -12.00 -4.39
N ASP A 76 8.86 -10.77 -4.75
CA ASP A 76 8.17 -9.54 -4.27
C ASP A 76 6.69 -9.51 -4.68
N PHE A 77 6.35 -9.92 -5.90
CA PHE A 77 4.96 -10.02 -6.33
C PHE A 77 4.17 -11.00 -5.46
N ASN A 78 4.68 -12.23 -5.30
CA ASN A 78 4.03 -13.27 -4.51
C ASN A 78 3.90 -12.86 -3.04
N TYR A 79 4.95 -12.26 -2.48
CA TYR A 79 4.94 -11.76 -1.10
C TYR A 79 3.84 -10.71 -0.89
N ARG A 80 3.72 -9.72 -1.79
CA ARG A 80 2.71 -8.65 -1.64
C ARG A 80 1.29 -9.14 -1.87
N LEU A 81 1.11 -10.09 -2.78
CA LEU A 81 -0.17 -10.74 -2.98
C LEU A 81 -0.56 -11.54 -1.73
N PHE A 82 0.37 -12.32 -1.17
CA PHE A 82 0.18 -13.07 0.07
C PHE A 82 -0.14 -12.15 1.25
N LEU A 83 0.57 -11.04 1.41
CA LEU A 83 0.29 -10.04 2.45
C LEU A 83 -1.13 -9.47 2.30
N SER A 84 -1.57 -9.19 1.07
CA SER A 84 -2.93 -8.71 0.80
C SER A 84 -3.99 -9.76 1.17
N ILE A 85 -3.72 -11.05 0.95
CA ILE A 85 -4.57 -12.15 1.40
C ILE A 85 -4.61 -12.21 2.93
N LEU A 86 -3.46 -12.13 3.59
CA LEU A 86 -3.35 -12.19 5.04
C LEU A 86 -4.12 -11.03 5.72
N ILE A 87 -3.91 -9.80 5.26
CA ILE A 87 -4.63 -8.61 5.77
C ILE A 87 -6.14 -8.79 5.57
N ALA A 88 -6.57 -9.23 4.38
CA ALA A 88 -7.98 -9.48 4.11
C ALA A 88 -8.57 -10.55 5.04
N PHE A 89 -7.82 -11.61 5.32
CA PHE A 89 -8.24 -12.70 6.19
C PHE A 89 -8.40 -12.24 7.64
N ILE A 90 -7.44 -11.49 8.17
CA ILE A 90 -7.51 -10.89 9.51
C ILE A 90 -8.71 -9.94 9.59
N CYS A 91 -8.84 -9.01 8.64
CA CYS A 91 -9.97 -8.07 8.61
C CYS A 91 -11.31 -8.81 8.56
N TRP A 92 -11.40 -9.86 7.77
CA TRP A 92 -12.61 -10.66 7.62
C TRP A 92 -12.98 -11.40 8.91
N ILE A 93 -12.02 -12.02 9.61
CA ILE A 93 -12.27 -12.66 10.91
C ILE A 93 -12.79 -11.64 11.91
N VAL A 94 -12.13 -10.48 12.03
CA VAL A 94 -12.52 -9.45 12.99
C VAL A 94 -13.92 -8.92 12.66
N MET A 95 -14.22 -8.66 11.38
CA MET A 95 -15.54 -8.20 10.95
C MET A 95 -16.64 -9.22 11.17
N ARG A 96 -16.33 -10.51 10.99
CA ARG A 96 -17.29 -11.61 11.17
C ARG A 96 -17.83 -11.71 12.59
N ILE A 97 -17.12 -11.19 13.59
CA ILE A 97 -17.61 -11.06 14.98
C ILE A 97 -18.89 -10.21 15.03
N TRP A 98 -18.99 -9.21 14.14
CA TRP A 98 -20.04 -8.20 14.19
C TRP A 98 -21.06 -8.33 13.06
N VAL A 99 -20.61 -8.61 11.84
CA VAL A 99 -21.45 -8.62 10.64
C VAL A 99 -21.04 -9.77 9.72
N LYS A 100 -22.05 -10.44 9.12
CA LYS A 100 -21.81 -11.45 8.09
C LYS A 100 -21.37 -10.76 6.79
N VAL A 101 -20.06 -10.79 6.52
CA VAL A 101 -19.46 -10.24 5.29
C VAL A 101 -18.71 -11.33 4.52
N ASP A 102 -18.80 -11.28 3.19
CA ASP A 102 -18.11 -12.23 2.31
C ASP A 102 -16.62 -11.92 2.24
N PHE A 103 -15.78 -12.94 2.44
CA PHE A 103 -14.31 -12.82 2.35
C PHE A 103 -13.88 -12.19 1.02
N LEU A 104 -14.49 -12.62 -0.08
CA LEU A 104 -14.19 -12.15 -1.42
C LEU A 104 -14.35 -10.63 -1.58
N LYS A 105 -15.32 -10.02 -0.89
CA LYS A 105 -15.49 -8.56 -0.91
C LYS A 105 -14.43 -7.84 -0.08
N VAL A 106 -14.08 -8.38 1.09
CA VAL A 106 -12.99 -7.85 1.92
C VAL A 106 -11.67 -7.94 1.14
N PHE A 107 -11.39 -9.08 0.52
CA PHE A 107 -10.20 -9.29 -0.31
C PHE A 107 -10.14 -8.36 -1.51
N MET A 108 -11.25 -8.14 -2.21
CA MET A 108 -11.33 -7.15 -3.28
C MET A 108 -10.97 -5.74 -2.80
N VAL A 109 -11.51 -5.31 -1.66
CA VAL A 109 -11.19 -4.00 -1.06
C VAL A 109 -9.71 -3.92 -0.71
N THR A 110 -9.15 -4.96 -0.09
CA THR A 110 -7.71 -5.01 0.24
C THR A 110 -6.84 -4.94 -1.01
N LEU A 111 -7.19 -5.63 -2.10
CA LEU A 111 -6.46 -5.56 -3.37
C LEU A 111 -6.45 -4.13 -3.95
N VAL A 112 -7.59 -3.42 -3.92
CA VAL A 112 -7.65 -2.03 -4.39
C VAL A 112 -6.76 -1.12 -3.56
N ILE A 113 -6.79 -1.27 -2.24
CA ILE A 113 -5.95 -0.47 -1.32
C ILE A 113 -4.47 -0.79 -1.49
N SER A 114 -4.11 -2.06 -1.58
CA SER A 114 -2.74 -2.48 -1.91
C SER A 114 -2.28 -1.89 -3.23
N ALA A 115 -3.17 -1.81 -4.22
CA ALA A 115 -2.86 -1.18 -5.49
C ALA A 115 -2.62 0.34 -5.36
N LEU A 116 -3.43 1.04 -4.56
CA LEU A 116 -3.22 2.47 -4.27
C LEU A 116 -1.87 2.70 -3.56
N ASN A 117 -1.51 1.84 -2.61
CA ASN A 117 -0.22 1.92 -1.92
C ASN A 117 0.99 1.80 -2.86
N PHE A 118 0.87 1.08 -3.99
CA PHE A 118 1.92 1.12 -5.01
C PHE A 118 2.13 2.54 -5.53
N PHE A 119 1.07 3.24 -5.93
CA PHE A 119 1.18 4.59 -6.49
C PHE A 119 1.71 5.62 -5.49
N VAL A 120 1.47 5.43 -4.18
CA VAL A 120 2.03 6.29 -3.12
C VAL A 120 3.56 6.30 -3.11
N THR A 121 4.21 5.22 -3.53
CA THR A 121 5.68 5.14 -3.57
C THR A 121 6.32 5.85 -4.76
N ILE A 122 5.54 6.24 -5.77
CA ILE A 122 6.05 6.83 -7.02
C ILE A 122 6.86 8.12 -6.80
N PRO A 123 6.44 9.09 -5.96
CA PRO A 123 7.21 10.30 -5.73
C PRO A 123 8.65 10.04 -5.24
N ASN A 124 8.83 9.08 -4.32
CA ASN A 124 10.16 8.67 -3.84
C ASN A 124 11.04 8.14 -4.98
N ILE A 125 10.46 7.35 -5.88
CA ILE A 125 11.18 6.76 -7.03
C ILE A 125 11.61 7.85 -8.02
N LEU A 126 10.70 8.77 -8.34
CA LEU A 126 10.96 9.83 -9.32
C LEU A 126 12.06 10.79 -8.86
N VAL A 127 12.11 11.05 -7.55
CA VAL A 127 13.08 11.98 -6.97
C VAL A 127 14.39 11.28 -6.58
N PHE A 128 14.44 9.94 -6.57
CA PHE A 128 15.62 9.16 -6.18
C PHE A 128 16.90 9.59 -6.91
N ASN A 129 16.90 9.61 -8.25
CA ASN A 129 18.07 9.98 -9.04
C ASN A 129 18.44 11.46 -8.90
N LEU A 130 17.44 12.32 -8.70
CA LEU A 130 17.64 13.76 -8.48
C LEU A 130 18.30 14.03 -7.12
N VAL A 131 17.78 13.41 -6.05
CA VAL A 131 18.38 13.46 -4.71
C VAL A 131 19.79 12.89 -4.74
N LYS A 132 20.00 11.74 -5.38
CA LYS A 132 21.33 11.13 -5.49
C LYS A 132 22.34 12.08 -6.14
N LYS A 133 21.95 12.75 -7.24
CA LYS A 133 22.80 13.72 -7.92
C LYS A 133 23.08 14.96 -7.05
N ILE A 134 22.06 15.54 -6.43
CA ILE A 134 22.21 16.73 -5.58
C ILE A 134 23.03 16.43 -4.33
N SER A 135 22.89 15.24 -3.75
CA SER A 135 23.65 14.80 -2.57
C SER A 135 25.15 14.67 -2.84
N ILE A 136 25.57 14.46 -4.09
CA ILE A 136 27.00 14.46 -4.48
C ILE A 136 27.56 15.89 -4.37
N ASP A 137 26.80 16.88 -4.82
CA ASP A 137 27.22 18.28 -4.83
C ASP A 137 27.01 18.96 -3.46
N SER A 138 25.93 18.61 -2.76
CA SER A 138 25.60 19.14 -1.43
C SER A 138 24.69 18.20 -0.65
N LEU A 139 25.25 17.57 0.38
CA LEU A 139 24.53 16.64 1.25
C LEU A 139 23.30 17.29 1.92
N PHE A 140 23.39 18.57 2.29
CA PHE A 140 22.30 19.30 2.94
C PHE A 140 21.05 19.43 2.06
N TRP A 141 21.21 19.85 0.80
CA TRP A 141 20.07 20.02 -0.11
C TRP A 141 19.49 18.68 -0.56
N GLY A 142 20.34 17.68 -0.79
CA GLY A 142 19.89 16.32 -1.12
C GLY A 142 19.03 15.72 0.00
N LYS A 143 19.47 15.87 1.26
CA LYS A 143 18.69 15.43 2.43
C LYS A 143 17.38 16.19 2.58
N THR A 144 17.39 17.51 2.42
CA THR A 144 16.19 18.34 2.57
C THR A 144 15.11 17.97 1.55
N ILE A 145 15.49 17.72 0.29
CA ILE A 145 14.56 17.29 -0.75
C ILE A 145 14.02 15.89 -0.44
N TYR A 146 14.89 14.97 -0.02
CA TYR A 146 14.48 13.62 0.38
C TYR A 146 13.45 13.67 1.52
N ASP A 147 13.74 14.38 2.61
CA ASP A 147 12.87 14.48 3.78
C ASP A 147 11.51 15.11 3.43
N PHE A 148 11.49 16.13 2.55
CA PHE A 148 10.26 16.76 2.09
C PHE A 148 9.39 15.80 1.25
N VAL A 149 9.98 15.06 0.31
CA VAL A 149 9.24 14.09 -0.50
C VAL A 149 8.74 12.94 0.36
N HIS A 150 9.57 12.46 1.29
CA HIS A 150 9.20 11.40 2.22
C HIS A 150 8.04 11.85 3.14
N PHE A 151 8.01 13.10 3.56
CA PHE A 151 6.87 13.68 4.29
C PHE A 151 5.58 13.66 3.45
N LEU A 152 5.64 14.07 2.18
CA LEU A 152 4.48 14.02 1.28
C LEU A 152 3.99 12.59 1.07
N VAL A 153 4.90 11.63 0.87
CA VAL A 153 4.56 10.21 0.77
C VAL A 153 3.85 9.73 2.03
N GLY A 154 4.34 10.09 3.22
CA GLY A 154 3.67 9.78 4.49
C GLY A 154 2.23 10.32 4.57
N LEU A 155 1.97 11.54 4.06
CA LEU A 155 0.59 12.07 3.99
C LEU A 155 -0.30 11.23 3.07
N PHE A 156 0.23 10.77 1.93
CA PHE A 156 -0.51 9.90 1.03
C PHE A 156 -0.76 8.51 1.63
N GLU A 157 0.19 7.95 2.38
CA GLU A 157 0.00 6.67 3.08
C GLU A 157 -1.14 6.79 4.10
N ILE A 158 -1.14 7.84 4.93
CA ILE A 158 -2.23 8.13 5.88
C ILE A 158 -3.57 8.22 5.15
N TYR A 159 -3.60 8.89 3.98
CA TYR A 159 -4.82 9.00 3.17
C TYR A 159 -5.31 7.64 2.66
N VAL A 160 -4.42 6.75 2.21
CA VAL A 160 -4.79 5.40 1.76
C VAL A 160 -5.33 4.56 2.92
N TYR A 161 -4.73 4.66 4.12
CA TYR A 161 -5.28 4.01 5.31
C TYR A 161 -6.68 4.52 5.66
N PHE A 162 -6.89 5.83 5.59
CA PHE A 162 -8.21 6.43 5.76
C PHE A 162 -9.23 5.87 4.74
N LEU A 163 -8.86 5.78 3.46
CA LEU A 163 -9.70 5.19 2.43
C LEU A 163 -10.04 3.72 2.71
N PHE A 164 -9.08 2.94 3.21
CA PHE A 164 -9.31 1.55 3.60
C PHE A 164 -10.37 1.48 4.71
N THR A 165 -10.26 2.29 5.75
CA THR A 165 -11.26 2.37 6.83
C THR A 165 -12.64 2.74 6.30
N VAL A 166 -12.74 3.74 5.41
CA VAL A 166 -14.02 4.16 4.81
C VAL A 166 -14.65 3.03 4.00
N LEU A 167 -13.87 2.30 3.21
CA LEU A 167 -14.36 1.16 2.43
C LEU A 167 -14.85 0.02 3.33
N LEU A 168 -14.09 -0.30 4.38
CA LEU A 168 -14.45 -1.32 5.37
C LEU A 168 -15.73 -0.95 6.14
N TYR A 169 -15.88 0.32 6.53
CA TYR A 169 -17.11 0.84 7.13
C TYR A 169 -18.30 0.68 6.18
N ARG A 170 -18.17 1.12 4.93
CA ARG A 170 -19.25 1.04 3.94
C ARG A 170 -19.60 -0.39 3.56
N LEU A 171 -18.64 -1.31 3.63
CA LEU A 171 -18.85 -2.73 3.37
C LEU A 171 -19.67 -3.41 4.47
N THR A 172 -19.48 -2.99 5.72
CA THR A 172 -20.06 -3.65 6.89
C THR A 172 -21.24 -2.90 7.51
N ASN A 173 -21.44 -1.61 7.19
CA ASN A 173 -22.40 -0.73 7.85
C ASN A 173 -22.30 -0.75 9.40
N LEU A 174 -21.12 -1.02 9.94
CA LEU A 174 -20.88 -1.00 11.39
C LEU A 174 -21.20 0.37 11.97
N ASN A 175 -21.70 0.47 13.21
CA ASN A 175 -21.86 1.78 13.83
C ASN A 175 -20.48 2.45 14.09
N LYS A 176 -20.48 3.75 14.43
CA LYS A 176 -19.24 4.52 14.67
C LYS A 176 -18.33 3.88 15.73
N TRP A 177 -18.88 3.19 16.71
CA TRP A 177 -18.14 2.48 17.77
C TRP A 177 -17.49 1.18 17.26
N GLY A 178 -18.16 0.43 16.39
CA GLY A 178 -17.61 -0.78 15.76
C GLY A 178 -16.37 -0.47 14.91
N ILE A 179 -16.36 0.67 14.21
CA ILE A 179 -15.18 1.13 13.45
C ILE A 179 -14.06 1.55 14.39
N ALA A 180 -14.37 2.29 15.46
CA ALA A 180 -13.37 2.73 16.42
C ALA A 180 -12.68 1.53 17.09
N ILE A 181 -13.46 0.51 17.49
CA ILE A 181 -12.94 -0.74 18.04
C ILE A 181 -12.14 -1.51 16.98
N PHE A 182 -12.62 -1.58 15.74
CA PHE A 182 -11.90 -2.21 14.64
C PHE A 182 -10.55 -1.54 14.34
N LEU A 183 -10.52 -0.21 14.25
CA LEU A 183 -9.28 0.57 14.10
C LEU A 183 -8.33 0.33 15.27
N SER A 184 -8.85 0.29 16.50
CA SER A 184 -8.05 0.04 17.70
C SER A 184 -7.44 -1.36 17.67
N LEU A 185 -8.23 -2.39 17.31
CA LEU A 185 -7.76 -3.77 17.18
C LEU A 185 -6.78 -3.95 16.02
N LEU A 186 -6.98 -3.23 14.91
CA LEU A 186 -6.08 -3.25 13.77
C LEU A 186 -4.75 -2.55 14.10
N LEU A 187 -4.79 -1.41 14.80
CA LEU A 187 -3.60 -0.71 15.31
C LEU A 187 -2.84 -1.58 16.30
N VAL A 188 -3.52 -2.20 17.26
CA VAL A 188 -2.92 -3.13 18.22
C VAL A 188 -2.34 -4.36 17.51
N GLY A 189 -3.07 -4.92 16.54
CA GLY A 189 -2.59 -6.04 15.74
C GLY A 189 -1.36 -5.69 14.90
N ILE A 190 -1.32 -4.49 14.31
CA ILE A 190 -0.13 -3.97 13.62
C ILE A 190 1.02 -3.82 14.62
N SER A 191 0.83 -3.19 15.77
CA SER A 191 1.89 -3.03 16.78
C SER A 191 2.45 -4.37 17.28
N ILE A 192 1.58 -5.36 17.57
CA ILE A 192 1.99 -6.67 18.09
C ILE A 192 2.68 -7.54 17.02
N ILE A 193 2.27 -7.43 15.75
CA ILE A 193 2.81 -8.25 14.66
C ILE A 193 4.04 -7.61 14.01
N PHE A 194 4.09 -6.27 13.91
CA PHE A 194 5.19 -5.56 13.24
C PHE A 194 6.41 -5.34 14.13
N GLU A 195 6.29 -5.13 15.45
CA GLU A 195 7.47 -5.06 16.34
C GLU A 195 8.38 -6.30 16.23
N PRO A 196 7.86 -7.55 16.29
CA PRO A 196 8.71 -8.72 16.12
C PRO A 196 9.13 -8.97 14.67
N LEU A 197 8.43 -8.44 13.66
CA LEU A 197 8.85 -8.55 12.27
C LEU A 197 9.99 -7.58 11.94
N GLU A 198 9.92 -6.32 12.37
CA GLU A 198 11.04 -5.37 12.22
C GLU A 198 12.29 -5.87 12.93
N ALA A 199 12.17 -6.45 14.12
CA ALA A 199 13.28 -7.06 14.86
C ALA A 199 13.84 -8.35 14.21
N PHE A 200 13.05 -9.03 13.37
CA PHE A 200 13.51 -10.22 12.63
C PHE A 200 14.17 -9.86 11.28
N PHE A 201 13.92 -8.64 10.79
CA PHE A 201 14.40 -8.14 9.49
C PHE A 201 15.41 -6.97 9.59
N SER A 202 15.70 -6.45 10.79
CA SER A 202 16.81 -5.52 11.08
C SER A 202 18.11 -6.27 11.37
#